data_AF-A0AA43BVH3-F1
#
_entry.id   AF-A0AA43BVH3-F1
#
_cell.length_a   1.000
_cell.length_b   1.000
_cell.length_c   1.000
_cell.angle_alpha   90.00
_cell.angle_beta   90.00
_cell.angle_gamma   90.00
#
_symmetry.space_group_name_H-M   'P 1'
#
loop_
_entity.id
_entity.type
_entity.pdbx_description
1 polymer ?
#
loop_
_entity_poly.entity_id
_entity_poly.type
_entity_poly.pdbx_seq_one_letter_code
_entity_poly.pdbx_strand_id
1 'polypeptide(L)'
;MTTEIRTAIERTTAFFEGRHTRPAVVARRCVGHPRPEDAELTEHLVRAIRRKTRIDGSVHGSLMDTAWAAWELLELGCQADHAAVIRTAGFILQTEDRDGHFGEGCVDERHVRHRCRHFLSGFFSPGSWDHPTAPLEFPSGLRIDDEQGARFAVSCYVLRSVLRAGADRRSAVRRHVDSLLSLSALWDEDGGWAPDLVMGALGALAYASIDYRSKVVGLGRRILDRQQNDGSWTNTHAFHALEMFLGLTGPEVVVAARRAAPALIGRQTPEGAFDPTGNEEPALIALRVLLLAER
;
A
#
# COMPACT_ATOMS: atom_id res chain seq x y z
N MET A 1 19.19 21.42 -4.24
CA MET A 1 18.43 20.22 -3.82
C MET A 1 17.95 20.25 -2.38
N THR A 2 18.79 20.28 -1.32
CA THR A 2 18.29 20.26 0.08
C THR A 2 17.34 21.42 0.41
N THR A 3 17.64 22.64 -0.06
CA THR A 3 16.74 23.80 0.11
C THR A 3 15.40 23.62 -0.62
N GLU A 4 15.42 23.10 -1.84
CA GLU A 4 14.19 22.88 -2.64
C GLU A 4 13.30 21.79 -2.02
N ILE A 5 13.92 20.72 -1.50
CA ILE A 5 13.22 19.67 -0.75
C ILE A 5 12.52 20.28 0.47
N ARG A 6 13.23 21.12 1.25
CA ARG A 6 12.65 21.77 2.43
C ARG A 6 11.48 22.68 2.07
N THR A 7 11.63 23.52 1.06
CA THR A 7 10.53 24.38 0.57
C THR A 7 9.33 23.55 0.11
N ALA A 8 9.56 22.41 -0.54
CA ALA A 8 8.48 21.51 -0.93
C ALA A 8 7.80 20.87 0.28
N ILE A 9 8.55 20.45 1.31
CA ILE A 9 8.00 19.96 2.58
C ILE A 9 7.14 21.03 3.26
N GLU A 10 7.63 22.27 3.34
CA GLU A 10 6.90 23.40 3.93
C GLU A 10 5.58 23.65 3.21
N ARG A 11 5.58 23.69 1.87
CA ARG A 11 4.36 23.86 1.07
C ARG A 11 3.36 22.72 1.27
N THR A 12 3.80 21.46 1.24
CA THR A 12 2.91 20.31 1.49
C THR A 12 2.40 20.32 2.93
N THR A 13 3.18 20.80 3.90
CA THR A 13 2.74 20.93 5.29
C THR A 13 1.65 21.98 5.43
N ALA A 14 1.82 23.14 4.78
CA ALA A 14 0.81 24.19 4.74
C ALA A 14 -0.51 23.72 4.10
N PHE A 15 -0.44 22.89 3.05
CA PHE A 15 -1.62 22.26 2.43
C PHE A 15 -2.50 21.50 3.44
N PHE A 16 -1.89 20.88 4.47
CA PHE A 16 -2.57 20.10 5.49
C PHE A 16 -2.97 20.89 6.74
N GLU A 17 -2.48 22.11 6.95
CA GLU A 17 -2.60 22.85 8.21
C GLU A 17 -4.05 23.01 8.70
N GLY A 18 -4.95 23.43 7.81
CA GLY A 18 -6.37 23.63 8.12
C GLY A 18 -7.26 22.40 7.93
N ARG A 19 -6.73 21.26 7.48
CA ARG A 19 -7.54 20.09 7.07
C ARG A 19 -7.86 19.16 8.24
N HIS A 20 -9.11 18.70 8.27
CA HIS A 20 -9.70 17.90 9.35
C HIS A 20 -9.93 16.45 8.92
N THR A 21 -8.90 15.86 8.32
CA THR A 21 -8.94 14.54 7.69
C THR A 21 -7.83 13.64 8.23
N ARG A 22 -7.90 12.35 7.93
CA ARG A 22 -6.86 11.40 8.33
C ARG A 22 -5.49 11.74 7.72
N PRO A 23 -5.37 12.04 6.41
CA PRO A 23 -4.08 12.44 5.84
C PRO A 23 -3.46 13.65 6.53
N ALA A 24 -4.26 14.66 6.88
CA ALA A 24 -3.79 15.86 7.54
C ALA A 24 -3.24 15.60 8.95
N VAL A 25 -3.95 14.80 9.76
CA VAL A 25 -3.45 14.38 11.10
C VAL A 25 -2.15 13.62 10.97
N VAL A 26 -2.07 12.70 10.00
CA VAL A 26 -0.87 11.88 9.77
C VAL A 26 0.30 12.75 9.28
N ALA A 27 0.06 13.68 8.35
CA ALA A 27 1.05 14.60 7.82
C ALA A 27 1.66 15.47 8.94
N ARG A 28 0.82 16.07 9.79
CA ARG A 28 1.27 16.86 10.96
C ARG A 28 2.10 16.06 11.95
N ARG A 29 1.73 14.79 12.19
CA ARG A 29 2.56 13.86 12.99
C ARG A 29 3.90 13.58 12.34
N CYS A 30 3.94 13.37 11.02
CA CYS A 30 5.19 13.09 10.29
C CYS A 30 6.20 14.24 10.41
N VAL A 31 5.75 15.49 10.47
CA VAL A 31 6.62 16.68 10.63
C VAL A 31 6.83 17.10 12.09
N GLY A 32 6.24 16.38 13.06
CA GLY A 32 6.40 16.71 14.49
C GLY A 32 5.62 17.93 14.97
N HIS A 33 4.59 18.36 14.24
CA HIS A 33 3.76 19.53 14.55
C HIS A 33 2.26 19.19 14.64
N PRO A 34 1.84 18.28 15.55
CA PRO A 34 0.42 18.00 15.76
C PRO A 34 -0.32 19.23 16.31
N ARG A 35 -1.58 19.41 15.93
CA ARG A 35 -2.45 20.44 16.54
C ARG A 35 -3.03 19.96 17.87
N PRO A 36 -3.37 20.86 18.81
CA PRO A 36 -4.04 20.50 20.06
C PRO A 36 -5.29 19.63 19.85
N GLU A 37 -6.09 19.94 18.83
CA GLU A 37 -7.32 19.23 18.47
C GLU A 37 -7.11 17.90 17.74
N ASP A 38 -5.89 17.55 17.33
CA ASP A 38 -5.64 16.33 16.53
C ASP A 38 -5.96 15.04 17.31
N ALA A 39 -5.86 15.08 18.64
CA ALA A 39 -6.25 13.96 19.49
C ALA A 39 -7.77 13.69 19.40
N GLU A 40 -8.59 14.73 19.59
CA GLU A 40 -10.04 14.64 19.49
C GLU A 40 -10.48 14.28 18.05
N LEU A 41 -9.86 14.90 17.05
CA LEU A 41 -10.12 14.58 15.64
C LEU A 41 -9.79 13.12 15.33
N THR A 42 -8.69 12.59 15.86
CA THR A 42 -8.33 11.17 15.70
C THR A 42 -9.42 10.26 16.25
N GLU A 43 -9.91 10.53 17.47
CA GLU A 43 -11.01 9.76 18.05
C GLU A 43 -12.28 9.85 17.20
N HIS A 44 -12.60 11.04 16.70
CA HIS A 44 -13.75 11.25 15.82
C HIS A 44 -13.64 10.40 14.54
N LEU A 45 -12.48 10.43 13.88
CA LEU A 45 -12.21 9.67 12.66
C LEU A 45 -12.27 8.16 12.91
N VAL A 46 -11.67 7.67 14.01
CA VAL A 46 -11.75 6.26 14.41
C VAL A 46 -13.21 5.85 14.66
N ARG A 47 -13.99 6.67 15.36
CA ARG A 47 -15.43 6.41 15.56
C ARG A 47 -16.20 6.42 14.23
N ALA A 48 -15.85 7.30 13.30
CA ALA A 48 -16.48 7.36 11.98
C ALA A 48 -16.22 6.09 11.16
N ILE A 49 -14.99 5.58 11.15
CA ILE A 49 -14.64 4.30 10.51
C ILE A 49 -15.45 3.17 11.15
N ARG A 50 -15.46 3.09 12.49
CA ARG A 50 -16.21 2.07 13.23
C ARG A 50 -17.71 2.06 12.91
N ARG A 51 -18.32 3.22 12.66
CA ARG A 51 -19.75 3.32 12.29
C ARG A 51 -20.02 2.77 10.89
N LYS A 52 -19.05 2.78 9.99
CA LYS A 52 -19.15 2.18 8.64
C LYS A 52 -18.96 0.66 8.66
N THR A 53 -18.31 0.14 9.69
CA THR A 53 -18.03 -1.29 9.85
C THR A 53 -19.29 -2.04 10.31
N ARG A 54 -19.67 -3.06 9.55
CA ARG A 54 -20.79 -3.97 9.84
C ARG A 54 -20.47 -4.92 11.01
N ILE A 55 -21.47 -5.69 11.42
CA ILE A 55 -21.33 -6.70 12.49
C ILE A 55 -20.29 -7.76 12.12
N ASP A 56 -20.26 -8.17 10.85
CA ASP A 56 -19.29 -9.13 10.31
C ASP A 56 -17.85 -8.57 10.19
N GLY A 57 -17.67 -7.26 10.40
CA GLY A 57 -16.39 -6.57 10.31
C GLY A 57 -16.06 -5.98 8.96
N SER A 58 -16.92 -6.16 7.95
CA SER A 58 -16.74 -5.56 6.63
C SER A 58 -17.15 -4.08 6.61
N VAL A 59 -16.54 -3.32 5.71
CA VAL A 59 -17.07 -2.04 5.25
C VAL A 59 -17.82 -2.30 3.95
N HIS A 60 -19.13 -2.11 3.97
CA HIS A 60 -20.04 -2.37 2.83
C HIS A 60 -20.02 -3.81 2.25
N GLY A 61 -19.37 -4.77 2.90
CA GLY A 61 -19.13 -6.11 2.34
C GLY A 61 -17.93 -6.18 1.37
N SER A 62 -17.24 -5.06 1.16
CA SER A 62 -16.11 -4.95 0.23
C SER A 62 -14.80 -5.30 0.91
N LEU A 63 -14.01 -6.20 0.30
CA LEU A 63 -12.68 -6.54 0.81
C LEU A 63 -11.73 -5.33 0.77
N MET A 64 -11.74 -4.59 -0.35
CA MET A 64 -10.87 -3.43 -0.52
C MET A 64 -11.21 -2.30 0.45
N ASP A 65 -12.50 -1.97 0.61
CA ASP A 65 -12.91 -0.91 1.56
C ASP A 65 -12.59 -1.29 3.00
N THR A 66 -12.70 -2.58 3.33
CA THR A 66 -12.36 -3.08 4.66
C THR A 66 -10.85 -3.04 4.92
N ALA A 67 -10.03 -3.39 3.92
CA ALA A 67 -8.58 -3.27 4.00
C ALA A 67 -8.14 -1.81 4.13
N TRP A 68 -8.77 -0.91 3.37
CA TRP A 68 -8.53 0.52 3.50
C TRP A 68 -8.87 1.03 4.90
N ALA A 69 -10.06 0.70 5.42
CA ALA A 69 -10.44 1.06 6.77
C ALA A 69 -9.47 0.51 7.85
N ALA A 70 -8.97 -0.72 7.68
CA ALA A 70 -7.95 -1.28 8.57
C ALA A 70 -6.64 -0.48 8.50
N TRP A 71 -6.20 -0.10 7.29
CA TRP A 71 -5.03 0.74 7.07
C TRP A 71 -5.19 2.12 7.73
N GLU A 72 -6.31 2.79 7.52
CA GLU A 72 -6.60 4.09 8.12
C GLU A 72 -6.58 4.06 9.65
N LEU A 73 -7.16 3.02 10.27
CA LEU A 73 -7.12 2.83 11.72
C LEU A 73 -5.68 2.74 12.24
N LEU A 74 -4.83 1.98 11.55
CA LEU A 74 -3.41 1.81 11.90
C LEU A 74 -2.61 3.11 11.68
N GLU A 75 -2.92 3.90 10.64
CA GLU A 75 -2.32 5.22 10.44
C GLU A 75 -2.74 6.24 11.51
N LEU A 76 -4.00 6.14 11.98
CA LEU A 76 -4.51 6.96 13.07
C LEU A 76 -3.92 6.58 14.44
N GLY A 77 -3.13 5.51 14.52
CA GLY A 77 -2.41 5.09 15.72
C GLY A 77 -3.14 4.04 16.55
N CYS A 78 -4.23 3.45 16.02
CA CYS A 78 -4.84 2.28 16.67
C CYS A 78 -3.83 1.14 16.70
N GLN A 79 -3.68 0.52 17.88
CA GLN A 79 -2.84 -0.64 18.05
C GLN A 79 -3.51 -1.89 17.43
N ALA A 80 -2.71 -2.93 17.21
CA ALA A 80 -3.19 -4.19 16.62
C ALA A 80 -4.30 -4.86 17.44
N ASP A 81 -4.32 -4.66 18.76
CA ASP A 81 -5.33 -5.16 19.69
C ASP A 81 -6.56 -4.25 19.82
N HIS A 82 -6.58 -3.10 19.13
CA HIS A 82 -7.73 -2.23 19.12
C HIS A 82 -8.94 -2.93 18.47
N ALA A 83 -10.10 -2.89 19.13
CA ALA A 83 -11.29 -3.65 18.71
C ALA A 83 -11.72 -3.41 17.26
N ALA A 84 -11.52 -2.20 16.73
CA ALA A 84 -11.83 -1.90 15.33
C ALA A 84 -10.87 -2.59 14.36
N VAL A 85 -9.57 -2.65 14.69
CA VAL A 85 -8.53 -3.31 13.89
C VAL A 85 -8.73 -4.83 13.91
N ILE A 86 -8.96 -5.41 15.09
CA ILE A 86 -9.27 -6.84 15.24
C ILE A 86 -10.47 -7.22 14.36
N ARG A 87 -11.51 -6.38 14.36
CA ARG A 87 -12.74 -6.67 13.62
C ARG A 87 -12.55 -6.62 12.10
N THR A 88 -11.93 -5.57 11.58
CA THR A 88 -11.69 -5.46 10.12
C THR A 88 -10.69 -6.51 9.63
N ALA A 89 -9.61 -6.75 10.38
CA ALA A 89 -8.67 -7.84 10.09
C ALA A 89 -9.36 -9.23 10.19
N GLY A 90 -10.27 -9.40 11.15
CA GLY A 90 -11.05 -10.62 11.32
C GLY A 90 -11.91 -10.94 10.09
N PHE A 91 -12.60 -9.96 9.52
CA PHE A 91 -13.35 -10.12 8.26
C PHE A 91 -12.42 -10.50 7.11
N ILE A 92 -11.34 -9.74 6.92
CA ILE A 92 -10.33 -9.97 5.87
C ILE A 92 -9.81 -11.40 5.90
N LEU A 93 -9.44 -11.89 7.09
CA LEU A 93 -8.85 -13.21 7.26
C LEU A 93 -9.83 -14.35 6.95
N GLN A 94 -11.13 -14.09 6.85
CA GLN A 94 -12.13 -15.10 6.46
C GLN A 94 -12.26 -15.25 4.94
N THR A 95 -11.69 -14.32 4.15
CA THR A 95 -11.75 -14.34 2.69
C THR A 95 -10.58 -15.06 2.03
N GLU A 96 -9.63 -15.56 2.82
CA GLU A 96 -8.46 -16.30 2.32
C GLU A 96 -8.86 -17.60 1.62
N ASP A 97 -8.25 -17.85 0.45
CA ASP A 97 -8.41 -19.04 -0.39
C ASP A 97 -9.88 -19.38 -0.69
N ARG A 98 -10.79 -18.41 -0.54
CA ARG A 98 -12.19 -18.50 -0.97
C ARG A 98 -12.30 -18.36 -2.47
N ASP A 99 -13.42 -18.80 -3.03
CA ASP A 99 -13.74 -18.66 -4.46
C ASP A 99 -13.55 -17.20 -4.90
N GLY A 100 -12.82 -17.00 -5.99
CA GLY A 100 -12.44 -15.71 -6.55
C GLY A 100 -11.05 -15.20 -6.17
N HIS A 101 -10.27 -15.90 -5.35
CA HIS A 101 -8.90 -15.47 -5.05
C HIS A 101 -7.99 -15.51 -6.30
N PHE A 102 -6.95 -14.68 -6.29
CA PHE A 102 -5.92 -14.75 -7.33
C PHE A 102 -5.22 -16.11 -7.32
N GLY A 103 -5.07 -16.71 -8.51
CA GLY A 103 -4.49 -18.04 -8.65
C GLY A 103 -5.52 -19.18 -8.58
N GLU A 104 -6.80 -18.88 -8.38
CA GLU A 104 -7.85 -19.90 -8.44
C GLU A 104 -7.87 -20.61 -9.81
N GLY A 105 -8.16 -21.91 -9.77
CA GLY A 105 -8.23 -22.77 -10.94
C GLY A 105 -6.85 -23.12 -11.51
N CYS A 106 -6.83 -23.86 -12.62
CA CYS A 106 -5.62 -24.21 -13.33
C CYS A 106 -5.95 -24.33 -14.82
N VAL A 107 -5.35 -23.46 -15.64
CA VAL A 107 -5.35 -23.52 -17.11
C VAL A 107 -3.90 -23.54 -17.58
N ASP A 108 -3.62 -24.11 -18.74
CA ASP A 108 -2.25 -24.38 -19.23
C ASP A 108 -1.34 -23.16 -19.16
N GLU A 109 -1.81 -22.00 -19.64
CA GLU A 109 -1.05 -20.75 -19.62
C GLU A 109 -0.62 -20.35 -18.19
N ARG A 110 -1.54 -20.47 -17.21
CA ARG A 110 -1.21 -20.16 -15.80
C ARG A 110 -0.33 -21.23 -15.19
N HIS A 111 -0.52 -22.50 -15.57
CA HIS A 111 0.27 -23.60 -15.05
C HIS A 111 1.74 -23.43 -15.44
N VAL A 112 2.01 -23.18 -16.72
CA VAL A 112 3.36 -22.96 -17.25
C VAL A 112 4.04 -21.75 -16.58
N ARG A 113 3.27 -20.71 -16.22
CA ARG A 113 3.78 -19.51 -15.54
C ARG A 113 3.77 -19.59 -14.00
N HIS A 114 3.42 -20.75 -13.43
CA HIS A 114 3.27 -20.96 -11.98
C HIS A 114 2.31 -19.96 -11.29
N ARG A 115 1.24 -19.54 -11.98
CA ARG A 115 0.21 -18.58 -11.49
C ARG A 115 -1.13 -19.25 -11.15
N CYS A 116 -1.10 -20.49 -10.71
CA CYS A 116 -2.30 -21.26 -10.38
C CYS A 116 -2.20 -21.87 -8.98
N ARG A 117 -3.31 -22.40 -8.47
CA ARG A 117 -3.46 -22.96 -7.12
C ARG A 117 -2.49 -24.10 -6.76
N HIS A 118 -1.83 -24.70 -7.76
CA HIS A 118 -0.79 -25.71 -7.52
C HIS A 118 0.52 -25.10 -6.99
N PHE A 119 0.75 -23.81 -7.26
CA PHE A 119 1.98 -23.09 -6.91
C PHE A 119 1.72 -21.95 -5.91
N LEU A 120 0.52 -21.40 -5.90
CA LEU A 120 0.14 -20.22 -5.11
C LEU A 120 -0.98 -20.55 -4.13
N SER A 121 -0.89 -20.01 -2.92
CA SER A 121 -1.93 -20.15 -1.89
C SER A 121 -1.89 -18.99 -0.89
N GLY A 122 -2.94 -18.84 -0.09
CA GLY A 122 -3.09 -17.79 0.90
C GLY A 122 -3.58 -16.44 0.35
N PHE A 123 -4.02 -16.39 -0.91
CA PHE A 123 -4.51 -15.16 -1.52
C PHE A 123 -5.93 -14.85 -1.01
N PHE A 124 -6.23 -13.56 -0.86
CA PHE A 124 -7.55 -13.12 -0.38
C PHE A 124 -8.51 -12.96 -1.55
N SER A 125 -9.74 -13.47 -1.39
CA SER A 125 -10.78 -13.32 -2.40
C SER A 125 -11.60 -12.03 -2.20
N PRO A 126 -11.68 -11.15 -3.22
CA PRO A 126 -12.62 -10.02 -3.19
C PRO A 126 -14.08 -10.41 -3.48
N GLY A 127 -14.37 -11.67 -3.82
CA GLY A 127 -15.70 -12.15 -4.24
C GLY A 127 -15.60 -13.07 -5.46
N SER A 128 -16.70 -13.72 -5.87
CA SER A 128 -16.68 -14.66 -7.01
C SER A 128 -16.31 -13.98 -8.35
N TRP A 129 -15.98 -14.77 -9.38
CA TRP A 129 -15.69 -14.27 -10.73
C TRP A 129 -16.90 -13.64 -11.43
N ASP A 130 -18.12 -13.93 -10.98
CA ASP A 130 -19.36 -13.31 -11.49
C ASP A 130 -19.51 -11.83 -11.07
N HIS A 131 -18.74 -11.41 -10.07
CA HIS A 131 -18.72 -10.05 -9.56
C HIS A 131 -17.32 -9.48 -9.80
N PRO A 132 -17.12 -8.77 -10.93
CA PRO A 132 -15.79 -8.28 -11.29
C PRO A 132 -15.27 -7.31 -10.23
N THR A 133 -13.96 -7.42 -9.97
CA THR A 133 -13.21 -6.52 -9.09
C THR A 133 -12.64 -5.34 -9.87
N ALA A 134 -12.32 -5.54 -11.15
CA ALA A 134 -11.91 -4.47 -12.03
C ALA A 134 -13.13 -3.66 -12.53
N PRO A 135 -12.98 -2.34 -12.71
CA PRO A 135 -11.76 -1.58 -12.44
C PRO A 135 -11.54 -1.33 -10.95
N LEU A 136 -10.28 -1.41 -10.53
CA LEU A 136 -9.85 -1.15 -9.16
C LEU A 136 -9.06 0.15 -9.09
N GLU A 137 -9.47 1.06 -8.20
CA GLU A 137 -8.77 2.31 -7.95
C GLU A 137 -8.17 2.33 -6.54
N PHE A 138 -6.90 2.69 -6.45
CA PHE A 138 -6.18 2.83 -5.19
C PHE A 138 -6.21 4.28 -4.71
N PRO A 139 -6.05 4.49 -3.38
CA PRO A 139 -5.89 5.83 -2.81
C PRO A 139 -4.73 6.63 -3.43
N SER A 140 -3.69 5.94 -3.88
CA SER A 140 -2.55 6.55 -4.60
C SER A 140 -2.91 7.12 -5.97
N GLY A 141 -4.10 6.82 -6.51
CA GLY A 141 -4.53 7.19 -7.86
C GLY A 141 -4.23 6.12 -8.93
N LEU A 142 -3.56 5.02 -8.57
CA LEU A 142 -3.39 3.90 -9.50
C LEU A 142 -4.77 3.28 -9.82
N ARG A 143 -5.00 3.04 -11.11
CA ARG A 143 -6.15 2.30 -11.62
C ARG A 143 -5.70 1.03 -12.33
N ILE A 144 -6.36 -0.08 -12.04
CA ILE A 144 -6.13 -1.38 -12.67
C ILE A 144 -7.43 -1.84 -13.32
N ASP A 145 -7.41 -1.93 -14.65
CA ASP A 145 -8.59 -2.26 -15.45
C ASP A 145 -8.71 -3.76 -15.76
N ASP A 146 -7.67 -4.56 -15.53
CA ASP A 146 -7.71 -6.00 -15.76
C ASP A 146 -8.08 -6.78 -14.50
N GLU A 147 -8.98 -7.75 -14.65
CA GLU A 147 -9.56 -8.49 -13.51
C GLU A 147 -8.52 -9.31 -12.71
N GLN A 148 -7.53 -9.89 -13.39
CA GLN A 148 -6.49 -10.69 -12.71
C GLN A 148 -5.56 -9.79 -11.89
N GLY A 149 -5.11 -8.68 -12.47
CA GLY A 149 -4.31 -7.66 -11.83
C GLY A 149 -5.05 -7.03 -10.66
N ALA A 150 -6.34 -6.72 -10.81
CA ALA A 150 -7.16 -6.18 -9.74
C ALA A 150 -7.24 -7.15 -8.54
N ARG A 151 -7.53 -8.43 -8.77
CA ARG A 151 -7.58 -9.45 -7.70
C ARG A 151 -6.23 -9.65 -7.02
N PHE A 152 -5.14 -9.67 -7.80
CA PHE A 152 -3.78 -9.73 -7.26
C PHE A 152 -3.47 -8.50 -6.39
N ALA A 153 -3.77 -7.30 -6.89
CA ALA A 153 -3.48 -6.05 -6.22
C ALA A 153 -4.30 -5.87 -4.94
N VAL A 154 -5.60 -6.22 -4.94
CA VAL A 154 -6.42 -6.27 -3.72
C VAL A 154 -5.78 -7.23 -2.73
N SER A 155 -5.42 -8.45 -3.14
CA SER A 155 -4.82 -9.44 -2.25
C SER A 155 -3.51 -8.92 -1.62
N CYS A 156 -2.64 -8.27 -2.39
CA CYS A 156 -1.42 -7.64 -1.88
C CYS A 156 -1.73 -6.49 -0.89
N TYR A 157 -2.68 -5.62 -1.21
CA TYR A 157 -3.06 -4.51 -0.34
C TYR A 157 -3.66 -4.99 0.99
N VAL A 158 -4.47 -6.03 0.92
CA VAL A 158 -5.07 -6.71 2.07
C VAL A 158 -3.98 -7.36 2.93
N LEU A 159 -3.04 -8.09 2.31
CA LEU A 159 -1.91 -8.69 3.00
C LEU A 159 -1.08 -7.64 3.74
N ARG A 160 -0.78 -6.51 3.08
CA ARG A 160 -0.07 -5.37 3.69
C ARG A 160 -0.76 -4.90 4.97
N SER A 161 -2.09 -4.76 4.93
CA SER A 161 -2.90 -4.31 6.06
C SER A 161 -2.91 -5.32 7.20
N VAL A 162 -3.03 -6.61 6.88
CA VAL A 162 -3.03 -7.73 7.85
C VAL A 162 -1.67 -7.90 8.53
N LEU A 163 -0.59 -7.80 7.76
CA LEU A 163 0.78 -7.86 8.29
C LEU A 163 1.06 -6.68 9.23
N ARG A 164 0.66 -5.46 8.83
CA ARG A 164 0.76 -4.28 9.69
C ARG A 164 -0.10 -4.39 10.95
N ALA A 165 -1.22 -5.10 10.90
CA ALA A 165 -2.05 -5.43 12.05
C ALA A 165 -1.49 -6.57 12.93
N GLY A 166 -0.29 -7.10 12.65
CA GLY A 166 0.37 -8.12 13.49
C GLY A 166 -0.22 -9.53 13.37
N ALA A 167 -0.88 -9.85 12.26
CA ALA A 167 -1.47 -11.18 12.02
C ALA A 167 -0.53 -12.15 11.24
N ASP A 168 0.77 -11.86 11.22
CA ASP A 168 1.85 -12.61 10.54
C ASP A 168 2.07 -14.04 11.07
N ARG A 169 1.54 -14.37 12.24
CA ARG A 169 1.64 -15.72 12.84
C ARG A 169 0.68 -16.74 12.23
N ARG A 170 -0.34 -16.31 11.50
CA ARG A 170 -1.29 -17.24 10.86
C ARG A 170 -0.57 -17.97 9.72
N SER A 171 -0.64 -19.30 9.69
CA SER A 171 -0.05 -20.14 8.63
C SER A 171 -0.48 -19.68 7.24
N ALA A 172 -1.72 -19.25 7.18
CA ALA A 172 -2.49 -18.74 6.08
C ALA A 172 -1.83 -17.49 5.45
N VAL A 173 -1.58 -16.47 6.28
CA VAL A 173 -0.82 -15.26 5.92
C VAL A 173 0.62 -15.58 5.51
N ARG A 174 1.28 -16.54 6.19
CA ARG A 174 2.65 -16.96 5.83
C ARG A 174 2.72 -17.59 4.44
N ARG A 175 1.76 -18.45 4.08
CA ARG A 175 1.67 -19.03 2.73
C ARG A 175 1.55 -17.97 1.64
N HIS A 176 0.81 -16.90 1.90
CA HIS A 176 0.71 -15.78 0.95
C HIS A 176 2.05 -15.07 0.79
N VAL A 177 2.75 -14.77 1.89
CA VAL A 177 4.11 -14.19 1.86
C VAL A 177 5.07 -15.10 1.10
N ASP A 178 5.06 -16.41 1.39
CA ASP A 178 5.88 -17.41 0.70
C ASP A 178 5.56 -17.44 -0.81
N SER A 179 4.27 -17.40 -1.17
CA SER A 179 3.82 -17.37 -2.56
C SER A 179 4.32 -16.11 -3.30
N LEU A 180 4.26 -14.93 -2.67
CA LEU A 180 4.80 -13.70 -3.27
C LEU A 180 6.32 -13.77 -3.44
N LEU A 181 7.05 -14.34 -2.49
CA LEU A 181 8.49 -14.53 -2.59
C LEU A 181 8.85 -15.52 -3.70
N SER A 182 8.09 -16.61 -3.85
CA SER A 182 8.25 -17.55 -4.97
C SER A 182 7.98 -16.89 -6.32
N LEU A 183 6.95 -16.05 -6.42
CA LEU A 183 6.66 -15.27 -7.63
C LEU A 183 7.75 -14.25 -7.96
N SER A 184 8.52 -13.80 -6.98
CA SER A 184 9.55 -12.79 -7.19
C SER A 184 10.72 -13.22 -8.09
N ALA A 185 10.86 -14.53 -8.34
CA ALA A 185 11.77 -15.03 -9.37
C ALA A 185 11.33 -14.63 -10.79
N LEU A 186 10.03 -14.43 -11.00
CA LEU A 186 9.42 -14.15 -12.30
C LEU A 186 9.25 -12.64 -12.59
N TRP A 187 9.69 -11.77 -11.69
CA TRP A 187 9.55 -10.32 -11.83
C TRP A 187 10.72 -9.67 -12.59
N ASP A 188 11.78 -10.43 -12.86
CA ASP A 188 12.99 -9.94 -13.52
C ASP A 188 13.01 -10.26 -15.02
N GLU A 189 12.21 -11.24 -15.44
CA GLU A 189 12.14 -11.73 -16.80
C GLU A 189 11.01 -11.03 -17.56
N ASP A 190 10.97 -11.15 -18.90
CA ASP A 190 9.83 -10.78 -19.77
C ASP A 190 8.52 -11.54 -19.40
N GLY A 191 8.42 -12.09 -18.19
CA GLY A 191 7.35 -12.90 -17.63
C GLY A 191 6.00 -12.20 -17.55
N GLY A 192 5.84 -11.00 -18.11
CA GLY A 192 4.52 -10.38 -18.32
C GLY A 192 3.80 -10.02 -17.02
N TRP A 193 4.53 -9.60 -15.99
CA TRP A 193 3.95 -8.94 -14.82
C TRP A 193 3.92 -7.43 -15.06
N ALA A 194 2.76 -6.81 -14.87
CA ALA A 194 2.65 -5.36 -14.87
C ALA A 194 3.48 -4.78 -13.70
N PRO A 195 4.35 -3.78 -13.93
CA PRO A 195 5.21 -3.22 -12.88
C PRO A 195 4.48 -2.71 -11.64
N ASP A 196 3.27 -2.16 -11.79
CA ASP A 196 2.42 -1.74 -10.67
C ASP A 196 2.03 -2.89 -9.73
N LEU A 197 1.84 -4.10 -10.27
CA LEU A 197 1.55 -5.29 -9.47
C LEU A 197 2.79 -5.72 -8.68
N VAL A 198 3.98 -5.66 -9.29
CA VAL A 198 5.25 -5.93 -8.63
C VAL A 198 5.47 -4.97 -7.45
N MET A 199 5.18 -3.68 -7.65
CA MET A 199 5.20 -2.69 -6.57
C MET A 199 4.19 -3.02 -5.48
N GLY A 200 2.96 -3.40 -5.83
CA GLY A 200 1.94 -3.80 -4.86
C GLY A 200 2.39 -4.98 -3.97
N ALA A 201 3.01 -5.99 -4.57
CA ALA A 201 3.57 -7.13 -3.86
C ALA A 201 4.74 -6.72 -2.94
N LEU A 202 5.65 -5.86 -3.42
CA LEU A 202 6.74 -5.31 -2.61
C LEU A 202 6.21 -4.55 -1.40
N GLY A 203 5.17 -3.73 -1.57
CA GLY A 203 4.54 -2.98 -0.48
C GLY A 203 3.92 -3.87 0.59
N ALA A 204 3.41 -5.04 0.23
CA ALA A 204 2.96 -6.04 1.20
C ALA A 204 4.15 -6.71 1.92
N LEU A 205 5.13 -7.18 1.16
CA LEU A 205 6.33 -7.85 1.67
C LEU A 205 7.17 -6.97 2.60
N ALA A 206 7.12 -5.65 2.43
CA ALA A 206 7.76 -4.69 3.31
C ALA A 206 7.34 -4.82 4.79
N TYR A 207 6.14 -5.35 5.06
CA TYR A 207 5.60 -5.59 6.40
C TYR A 207 5.71 -7.04 6.86
N ALA A 208 6.38 -7.91 6.09
CA ALA A 208 6.57 -9.30 6.48
C ALA A 208 7.38 -9.44 7.79
N SER A 209 7.23 -10.57 8.47
CA SER A 209 7.92 -10.84 9.73
C SER A 209 9.45 -10.80 9.57
N ILE A 210 10.15 -10.69 10.70
CA ILE A 210 11.63 -10.62 10.74
C ILE A 210 12.29 -11.80 10.01
N ASP A 211 11.65 -12.96 9.98
CA ASP A 211 12.12 -14.18 9.32
C ASP A 211 12.32 -14.01 7.80
N TYR A 212 11.58 -13.08 7.20
CA TYR A 212 11.63 -12.79 5.76
C TYR A 212 12.54 -11.61 5.41
N ARG A 213 13.07 -10.89 6.41
CA ARG A 213 13.73 -9.59 6.21
C ARG A 213 14.88 -9.64 5.21
N SER A 214 15.74 -10.65 5.27
CA SER A 214 16.89 -10.77 4.35
C SER A 214 16.44 -10.91 2.89
N LYS A 215 15.42 -11.73 2.63
CA LYS A 215 14.82 -11.92 1.30
C LYS A 215 14.16 -10.64 0.81
N VAL A 216 13.39 -9.97 1.66
CA VAL A 216 12.68 -8.72 1.33
C VAL A 216 13.66 -7.58 1.03
N VAL A 217 14.74 -7.44 1.81
CA VAL A 217 15.79 -6.44 1.54
C VAL A 217 16.45 -6.69 0.19
N GLY A 218 16.85 -7.94 -0.10
CA GLY A 218 17.45 -8.29 -1.39
C GLY A 218 16.52 -8.03 -2.57
N LEU A 219 15.24 -8.34 -2.42
CA LEU A 219 14.20 -8.08 -3.41
C LEU A 219 13.95 -6.59 -3.62
N GLY A 220 13.81 -5.84 -2.51
CA GLY A 220 13.62 -4.39 -2.53
C GLY A 220 14.76 -3.70 -3.26
N ARG A 221 16.02 -4.06 -2.98
CA ARG A 221 17.17 -3.54 -3.71
C ARG A 221 17.06 -3.78 -5.22
N ARG A 222 16.78 -5.02 -5.66
CA ARG A 222 16.63 -5.33 -7.09
C ARG A 222 15.57 -4.48 -7.79
N ILE A 223 14.43 -4.23 -7.13
CA ILE A 223 13.35 -3.41 -7.69
C ILE A 223 13.71 -1.92 -7.68
N LEU A 224 14.34 -1.42 -6.62
CA LEU A 224 14.78 -0.03 -6.53
C LEU A 224 15.92 0.29 -7.52
N ASP A 225 16.77 -0.68 -7.85
CA ASP A 225 17.84 -0.52 -8.84
C ASP A 225 17.30 -0.27 -10.27
N ARG A 226 16.01 -0.57 -10.53
CA ARG A 226 15.33 -0.29 -11.81
C ARG A 226 14.75 1.12 -11.92
N GLN A 227 14.82 1.90 -10.84
CA GLN A 227 14.37 3.27 -10.86
C GLN A 227 15.21 4.07 -11.87
N GLN A 228 14.53 4.79 -12.74
CA GLN A 228 15.14 5.63 -13.76
C GLN A 228 15.82 6.85 -13.13
N ASN A 229 16.68 7.53 -13.89
CA ASN A 229 17.42 8.71 -13.42
C ASN A 229 16.52 9.89 -13.01
N ASP A 230 15.31 9.97 -13.57
CA ASP A 230 14.29 10.95 -13.20
C ASP A 230 13.49 10.56 -11.94
N GLY A 231 13.82 9.41 -11.35
CA GLY A 231 13.16 8.88 -10.16
C GLY A 231 11.88 8.08 -10.42
N SER A 232 11.50 7.89 -11.68
CA SER A 232 10.33 7.09 -12.08
C SER A 232 10.67 5.60 -12.21
N TRP A 233 9.63 4.76 -12.36
CA TRP A 233 9.75 3.39 -12.82
C TRP A 233 8.95 3.24 -14.12
N THR A 234 9.51 2.53 -15.09
CA THR A 234 8.87 2.30 -16.39
C THR A 234 7.50 1.62 -16.19
N ASN A 235 6.47 2.14 -16.87
CA ASN A 235 5.10 1.61 -16.84
C ASN A 235 4.55 1.41 -15.42
N THR A 236 4.88 2.31 -14.49
CA THR A 236 4.42 2.26 -13.10
C THR A 236 3.82 3.61 -12.71
N HIS A 237 2.69 3.59 -12.00
CA HIS A 237 2.10 4.80 -11.44
C HIS A 237 2.99 5.38 -10.33
N ALA A 238 3.38 6.65 -10.47
CA ALA A 238 4.42 7.26 -9.63
C ALA A 238 4.07 7.22 -8.12
N PHE A 239 2.89 7.68 -7.71
CA PHE A 239 2.51 7.69 -6.29
C PHE A 239 2.33 6.28 -5.72
N HIS A 240 1.95 5.31 -6.56
CA HIS A 240 1.84 3.92 -6.13
C HIS A 240 3.23 3.33 -5.84
N ALA A 241 4.17 3.47 -6.77
CA ALA A 241 5.56 3.04 -6.56
C ALA A 241 6.17 3.65 -5.29
N LEU A 242 5.99 4.97 -5.12
CA LEU A 242 6.45 5.71 -3.96
C LEU A 242 5.84 5.18 -2.66
N GLU A 243 4.52 5.00 -2.61
CA GLU A 243 3.83 4.48 -1.44
C GLU A 243 4.31 3.08 -1.05
N MET A 244 4.50 2.21 -2.04
CA MET A 244 4.85 0.81 -1.79
C MET A 244 6.27 0.66 -1.23
N PHE A 245 7.25 1.46 -1.66
CA PHE A 245 8.61 1.33 -1.12
C PHE A 245 8.79 1.99 0.25
N LEU A 246 7.91 2.91 0.67
CA LEU A 246 8.03 3.60 1.98
C LEU A 246 8.00 2.65 3.18
N GLY A 247 7.49 1.42 3.02
CA GLY A 247 7.54 0.39 4.05
C GLY A 247 8.91 -0.30 4.17
N LEU A 248 9.78 -0.16 3.17
CA LEU A 248 11.10 -0.80 3.16
C LEU A 248 12.07 -0.09 4.09
N THR A 249 13.09 -0.82 4.53
CA THR A 249 14.18 -0.30 5.36
C THR A 249 15.51 -0.47 4.65
N GLY A 250 16.38 0.54 4.72
CA GLY A 250 17.75 0.46 4.20
C GLY A 250 18.21 1.78 3.57
N PRO A 251 19.52 1.96 3.35
CA PRO A 251 20.06 3.15 2.69
C PRO A 251 19.56 3.31 1.24
N GLU A 252 19.28 2.21 0.55
CA GLU A 252 18.79 2.20 -0.84
C GLU A 252 17.44 2.91 -0.97
N VAL A 253 16.59 2.84 0.07
CA VAL A 253 15.29 3.51 0.11
C VAL A 253 15.46 5.03 0.16
N VAL A 254 16.45 5.52 0.93
CA VAL A 254 16.78 6.95 1.01
C VAL A 254 17.33 7.43 -0.33
N VAL A 255 18.20 6.63 -0.98
CA VAL A 255 18.71 6.94 -2.32
C VAL A 255 17.57 7.02 -3.34
N ALA A 256 16.64 6.07 -3.30
CA ALA A 256 15.48 6.07 -4.20
C ALA A 256 14.55 7.27 -3.97
N ALA A 257 14.32 7.65 -2.70
CA ALA A 257 13.55 8.83 -2.34
C ALA A 257 14.22 10.13 -2.82
N ARG A 258 15.54 10.26 -2.64
CA ARG A 258 16.32 11.40 -3.15
C ARG A 258 16.27 11.50 -4.67
N ARG A 259 16.29 10.36 -5.38
CA ARG A 259 16.16 10.32 -6.84
C ARG A 259 14.76 10.73 -7.32
N ALA A 260 13.70 10.38 -6.58
CA ALA A 260 12.33 10.76 -6.89
C ALA A 260 11.99 12.23 -6.54
N ALA A 261 12.72 12.84 -5.60
CA ALA A 261 12.40 14.17 -5.09
C ALA A 261 12.30 15.27 -6.17
N PRO A 262 13.21 15.40 -7.16
CA PRO A 262 13.10 16.43 -8.19
C PRO A 262 11.81 16.32 -9.01
N ALA A 263 11.42 15.11 -9.41
CA ALA A 263 10.18 14.89 -10.16
C ALA A 263 8.93 15.17 -9.32
N LEU A 264 8.96 14.86 -8.02
CA LEU A 264 7.88 15.23 -7.10
C LEU A 264 7.76 16.74 -6.95
N ILE A 265 8.88 17.44 -6.72
CA ILE A 265 8.90 18.90 -6.58
C ILE A 265 8.35 19.57 -7.85
N GLY A 266 8.71 19.07 -9.03
CA GLY A 266 8.21 19.58 -10.31
C GLY A 266 6.70 19.36 -10.54
N ARG A 267 6.07 18.43 -9.81
CA ARG A 267 4.61 18.17 -9.87
C ARG A 267 3.82 18.91 -8.79
N GLN A 268 4.49 19.49 -7.80
CA GLN A 268 3.83 20.14 -6.68
C GLN A 268 3.15 21.45 -7.14
N THR A 269 1.88 21.62 -6.80
CA THR A 269 1.15 22.86 -7.07
C THR A 269 1.63 23.98 -6.12
N PRO A 270 1.37 25.26 -6.43
CA PRO A 270 1.67 26.36 -5.51
C PRO A 270 1.05 26.19 -4.11
N GLU A 271 -0.11 25.53 -4.03
CA GLU A 271 -0.85 25.25 -2.80
C GLU A 271 -0.30 24.06 -2.02
N GLY A 272 0.71 23.35 -2.55
CA GLY A 272 1.34 22.19 -1.92
C GLY A 272 0.69 20.84 -2.22
N ALA A 273 -0.33 20.79 -3.08
CA ALA A 273 -0.93 19.55 -3.58
C ALA A 273 -0.09 18.93 -4.71
N PHE A 274 -0.46 17.74 -5.17
CA PHE A 274 0.28 17.01 -6.22
C PHE A 274 -0.60 16.60 -7.41
N ASP A 275 -1.85 17.05 -7.42
CA ASP A 275 -2.78 16.93 -8.52
C ASP A 275 -3.76 18.14 -8.49
N PRO A 276 -4.44 18.43 -9.60
CA PRO A 276 -5.36 19.57 -9.69
C PRO A 276 -6.61 19.47 -8.82
N THR A 277 -6.97 18.28 -8.34
CA THR A 277 -8.15 18.06 -7.50
C THR A 277 -7.87 18.29 -6.01
N GLY A 278 -6.58 18.45 -5.65
CA GLY A 278 -6.16 18.58 -4.27
C GLY A 278 -6.35 17.28 -3.49
N ASN A 279 -6.09 16.12 -4.12
CA ASN A 279 -6.17 14.84 -3.42
C ASN A 279 -5.09 14.78 -2.32
N GLU A 280 -5.53 14.38 -1.14
CA GLU A 280 -4.72 14.37 0.06
C GLU A 280 -3.78 13.15 0.14
N GLU A 281 -4.12 12.04 -0.52
CA GLU A 281 -3.27 10.83 -0.50
C GLU A 281 -1.96 11.00 -1.26
N PRO A 282 -1.96 11.46 -2.54
CA PRO A 282 -0.71 11.77 -3.23
C PRO A 282 0.14 12.79 -2.45
N ALA A 283 -0.49 13.79 -1.82
CA ALA A 283 0.21 14.79 -1.01
C ALA A 283 0.86 14.17 0.24
N LEU A 284 0.17 13.27 0.96
CA LEU A 284 0.74 12.57 2.11
C LEU A 284 1.88 11.63 1.70
N ILE A 285 1.71 10.90 0.59
CA ILE A 285 2.76 10.03 0.03
C ILE A 285 4.00 10.87 -0.32
N ALA A 286 3.82 11.97 -1.04
CA ALA A 286 4.91 12.87 -1.41
C ALA A 286 5.62 13.45 -0.18
N LEU A 287 4.86 13.91 0.83
CA LEU A 287 5.45 14.42 2.08
C LEU A 287 6.37 13.39 2.73
N ARG A 288 5.91 12.13 2.86
CA ARG A 288 6.71 11.05 3.45
C ARG A 288 7.98 10.75 2.64
N VAL A 289 7.90 10.79 1.31
CA VAL A 289 9.07 10.60 0.45
C VAL A 289 10.06 11.76 0.58
N LEU A 290 9.57 13.01 0.59
CA LEU A 290 10.42 14.19 0.73
C LEU A 290 11.10 14.23 2.10
N LEU A 291 10.39 13.90 3.17
CA LEU A 291 10.97 13.75 4.52
C LEU A 291 12.03 12.65 4.57
N LEU A 292 11.85 11.56 3.82
CA LEU A 292 12.85 10.51 3.72
C LEU A 292 14.07 10.97 2.90
N ALA A 293 13.86 11.78 1.86
CA ALA A 293 14.91 12.33 1.01
C ALA A 293 15.76 13.41 1.71
N GLU A 294 15.18 14.15 2.67
CA GLU A 294 15.88 15.19 3.45
C GLU A 294 16.86 14.61 4.48
N ARG A 295 16.62 13.39 4.98
CA ARG A 295 17.56 12.65 5.84
C ARG A 295 18.85 12.35 5.09
#